data_AF-A0A800AIK5-F1
#
_entry.id   AF-A0A800AIK5-F1
#
_cell.length_a   1.000
_cell.length_b   1.000
_cell.length_c   1.000
_cell.angle_alpha   90.00
_cell.angle_beta   90.00
_cell.angle_gamma   90.00
#
_symmetry.space_group_name_H-M   'P 1'
#
loop_
_entity.id
_entity.type
_entity.pdbx_description
1 polymer ?
#
loop_
_entity_poly.entity_id
_entity_poly.type
_entity_poly.pdbx_seq_one_letter_code
_entity_poly.pdbx_strand_id
1 'polypeptide(L)' 'MFLDAAYAGKAKYIISWDKDLLAIEEFRGIKIVNPGEFLEIYERR' A
#
# COMPACT_ATOMS: atom_id res chain seq x y z
N MET A 1 8.78 -12.16 4.18
CA MET A 1 8.51 -11.31 3.00
C MET A 1 7.68 -10.10 3.47
N PHE A 2 7.87 -8.91 2.91
CA PHE A 2 7.28 -7.68 3.48
C PHE A 2 5.75 -7.60 3.36
N LEU A 3 5.14 -8.26 2.36
CA LEU A 3 3.68 -8.37 2.22
C LEU A 3 3.04 -9.07 3.43
N ASP A 4 3.64 -10.18 3.89
CA ASP A 4 3.15 -10.89 5.08
C ASP A 4 3.35 -10.06 6.37
N ALA A 5 4.42 -9.25 6.43
CA ALA A 5 4.63 -8.33 7.53
C ALA A 5 3.55 -7.23 7.57
N ALA A 6 3.20 -6.67 6.41
CA ALA A 6 2.11 -5.71 6.29
C ALA A 6 0.76 -6.31 6.73
N TYR A 7 0.49 -7.56 6.33
CA TYR A 7 -0.72 -8.29 6.73
C TYR A 7 -0.75 -8.59 8.24
N ALA A 8 0.32 -9.15 8.79
CA ALA A 8 0.43 -9.43 10.22
C ALA A 8 0.33 -8.14 11.07
N GLY A 9 0.91 -7.04 10.57
CA GLY A 9 0.84 -5.72 11.18
C GLY A 9 -0.49 -4.99 10.98
N LYS A 10 -1.47 -5.59 10.27
CA LYS A 10 -2.77 -4.97 9.94
C LYS A 10 -2.60 -3.59 9.28
N ALA A 11 -1.59 -3.46 8.42
CA ALA A 11 -1.37 -2.24 7.66
C ALA A 11 -2.58 -1.96 6.76
N LYS A 12 -2.95 -0.69 6.62
CA LYS A 12 -4.01 -0.27 5.69
C LYS A 12 -3.48 0.00 4.28
N TYR A 13 -2.20 0.35 4.19
CA TYR A 13 -1.54 0.73 2.95
C TYR A 13 -0.12 0.16 2.89
N ILE A 14 0.31 -0.24 1.69
CA ILE A 14 1.71 -0.45 1.32
C ILE A 14 2.07 0.67 0.36
N ILE A 15 3.09 1.44 0.69
CA ILE A 15 3.56 2.55 -0.14
C ILE A 15 4.78 2.06 -0.93
N SER A 16 4.71 2.10 -2.26
CA SER A 16 5.81 1.60 -3.11
C SER A 16 5.86 2.33 -4.46
N TRP A 17 7.05 2.34 -5.09
CA TRP A 17 7.25 2.72 -6.49
C TRP A 17 7.45 1.50 -7.42
N ASP A 18 7.46 0.30 -6.86
CA ASP A 18 7.62 -0.93 -7.62
C ASP A 18 6.39 -1.16 -8.52
N LYS A 19 6.63 -1.27 -9.83
CA LYS A 19 5.56 -1.36 -10.82
C LYS A 19 4.79 -2.67 -10.74
N ASP A 20 5.47 -3.76 -10.40
CA ASP A 20 4.82 -5.06 -10.29
C ASP A 20 3.92 -5.09 -9.06
N LEU A 21 4.33 -4.46 -7.96
CA LEU A 21 3.47 -4.29 -6.78
C LEU A 21 2.29 -3.35 -7.04
N LEU A 22 2.53 -2.21 -7.71
CA LEU A 22 1.46 -1.27 -8.04
C LEU A 22 0.41 -1.90 -8.97
N ALA A 23 0.81 -2.80 -9.87
CA ALA A 23 -0.11 -3.53 -10.74
C ALA A 23 -1.05 -4.51 -10.00
N ILE A 24 -0.71 -4.90 -8.75
CA ILE A 24 -1.58 -5.75 -7.93
C ILE A 24 -2.71 -4.94 -7.29
N GLU A 25 -2.51 -3.64 -7.07
CA GLU A 25 -3.44 -2.65 -6.47
C GLU A 25 -3.86 -2.94 -5.03
N GLU A 26 -4.13 -4.20 -4.67
CA GLU A 26 -4.56 -4.64 -3.35
C GLU A 26 -4.05 -6.04 -3.00
N PHE A 27 -3.51 -6.20 -1.79
CA PHE A 27 -3.11 -7.49 -1.25
C PHE A 27 -3.85 -7.78 0.06
N ARG A 28 -4.75 -8.77 0.06
CA ARG A 28 -5.50 -9.21 1.27
C ARG A 28 -6.21 -8.05 2.00
N GLY A 29 -6.82 -7.11 1.27
CA GLY A 29 -7.47 -5.93 1.84
C GLY A 29 -6.52 -4.76 2.17
N ILE A 30 -5.23 -4.89 1.89
CA ILE A 30 -4.23 -3.84 2.07
C ILE A 30 -4.01 -3.16 0.72
N LYS A 31 -4.31 -1.87 0.62
CA LYS A 31 -4.13 -1.12 -0.63
C LYS A 31 -2.65 -0.88 -0.91
N ILE A 32 -2.22 -1.10 -2.14
CA ILE A 32 -0.88 -0.76 -2.60
C ILE A 32 -1.00 0.54 -3.38
N VAL A 33 -0.28 1.56 -2.93
CA VAL A 33 -0.36 2.92 -3.49
C VAL A 33 1.04 3.45 -3.73
N ASN A 34 1.17 4.38 -4.66
CA ASN A 34 2.39 5.16 -4.78
C ASN A 34 2.43 6.27 -3.72
N PRO A 35 3.61 6.85 -3.44
CA PRO A 35 3.72 7.91 -2.43
C PRO A 35 2.85 9.14 -2.70
N GLY A 36 2.64 9.51 -3.97
CA GLY A 36 1.77 10.64 -4.34
C GLY A 36 0.31 10.38 -3.94
N GLU A 37 -0.22 9.21 -4.32
CA GLU A 37 -1.57 8.79 -3.92
C GLU A 37 -1.72 8.72 -2.40
N PHE A 38 -0.70 8.25 -1.69
CA PHE A 38 -0.71 8.20 -0.24
C PHE A 38 -0.77 9.61 0.39
N LEU A 39 0.00 10.57 -0.15
CA LEU A 39 -0.05 11.95 0.30
C LEU A 39 -1.45 12.55 0.10
N GLU A 40 -2.08 12.34 -1.06
CA GLU A 40 -3.45 12.81 -1.31
C GLU A 40 -4.47 12.21 -0.32
N ILE A 41 -4.32 10.92 0.01
CA ILE A 41 -5.16 10.24 1.03
C ILE A 41 -4.92 10.84 2.42
N TYR A 42 -3.66 11.14 2.76
CA TYR A 42 -3.27 11.63 4.07
C TYR A 42 -3.70 13.08 4.30
N GLU A 43 -3.58 13.94 3.29
CA GLU A 43 -3.97 15.36 3.35
C GLU A 43 -5.49 15.57 3.36
N ARG A 44 -6.27 14.59 2.89
CA ARG A 44 -7.75 14.64 2.89
C ARG A 44 -8.39 14.21 4.22
N ARG A 45 -7.60 13.95 5.26
CA ARG A 45 -8.07 13.62 6.62
C ARG A 45 -8.04 14.82 7.55
#